data_AF-A0A3D2V5D0-F1
#
_entry.id   AF-A0A3D2V5D0-F1
#
_cell.length_a   1.000
_cell.length_b   1.000
_cell.length_c   1.000
_cell.angle_alpha   90.00
_cell.angle_beta   90.00
_cell.angle_gamma   90.00
#
_symmetry.space_group_name_H-M   'P 1'
#
loop_
_entity.id
_entity.type
_entity.pdbx_description
1 polymer ?
#
loop_
_entity_poly.entity_id
_entity_poly.type
_entity_poly.pdbx_seq_one_letter_code
_entity_poly.pdbx_strand_id
1 'polypeptide(L)'
;MESSDTARRQPFFRLSILVLLFGLSTVLLTWKPPTVPRTKTRVLSGSMAPFLRGPHLKFICESCSFSYDTDPVLVSSQTYSRCPNCGHMNETDGIAHQGDVVSLFEGDSVQPSRWDVIAFRRNPDRIQEGESDVAIKRVVGLPGETVAFEGGELYLNDELYQKDFGEFFTLSTLVHDSDFKPSDFDPADEQEYVEAPAGQYNKQGSNWTFQNSQWTC
;
A
#
# COMPACT_ATOMS: atom_id res chain seq x y z
N MET A 1 32.76 9.88 75.12
CA MET A 1 32.69 10.92 74.07
C MET A 1 34.02 10.88 73.35
N GLU A 2 34.14 10.58 72.06
CA GLU A 2 33.19 10.49 70.95
C GLU A 2 33.92 9.76 69.81
N SER A 3 33.20 8.90 69.07
CA SER A 3 33.15 8.80 67.59
C SER A 3 34.45 8.97 66.77
N SER A 4 34.79 8.23 65.70
CA SER A 4 34.17 7.11 64.99
C SER A 4 35.15 6.65 63.88
N ASP A 5 35.18 5.33 63.71
CA ASP A 5 35.55 4.50 62.56
C ASP A 5 35.49 5.17 61.16
N THR A 6 36.60 5.16 60.39
CA THR A 6 36.59 5.33 58.93
C THR A 6 37.91 4.88 58.29
N ALA A 7 38.17 3.57 58.20
CA ALA A 7 39.23 3.08 57.29
C ALA A 7 39.17 1.58 56.95
N ARG A 8 38.01 0.99 56.58
CA ARG A 8 38.04 -0.38 56.03
C ARG A 8 36.82 -0.83 55.22
N ARG A 9 36.41 -0.09 54.19
CA ARG A 9 35.39 -0.56 53.22
C ARG A 9 35.68 -0.09 51.80
N GLN A 10 36.68 -0.64 51.12
CA GLN A 10 37.00 -0.23 49.73
C GLN A 10 37.47 -1.31 48.71
N PRO A 11 37.92 -2.54 49.05
CA PRO A 11 38.36 -3.48 48.01
C PRO A 11 37.20 -4.26 47.36
N PHE A 12 36.23 -4.72 48.16
CA PHE A 12 35.14 -5.57 47.65
C PHE A 12 34.18 -4.81 46.72
N PHE A 13 33.88 -3.54 47.02
CA PHE A 13 32.93 -2.74 46.22
C PHE A 13 33.48 -2.40 44.82
N ARG A 14 34.77 -2.10 44.71
CA ARG A 14 35.42 -1.81 43.42
C ARG A 14 35.55 -3.05 42.54
N LEU A 15 35.81 -4.22 43.15
CA LEU A 15 35.87 -5.49 42.42
C LEU A 15 34.49 -5.89 41.87
N SER A 16 33.41 -5.68 42.64
CA SER A 16 32.04 -5.93 42.19
C SER A 16 31.64 -5.03 41.01
N ILE A 17 32.00 -3.75 41.02
CA ILE A 17 31.74 -2.82 39.90
C ILE A 17 32.49 -3.26 38.65
N LEU A 18 33.77 -3.65 38.77
CA LEU A 18 34.55 -4.11 37.63
C LEU A 18 33.99 -5.40 37.02
N VAL A 19 33.53 -6.35 37.83
CA VAL A 19 32.88 -7.58 37.35
C VAL A 19 31.56 -7.28 36.63
N LEU A 20 30.75 -6.34 37.14
CA LEU A 20 29.52 -5.91 36.49
C LEU A 20 29.78 -5.18 35.18
N LEU A 21 30.78 -4.30 35.12
CA LEU A 21 31.16 -3.60 33.89
C LEU A 21 31.76 -4.55 32.86
N PHE A 22 32.55 -5.54 33.29
CA PHE A 22 33.06 -6.57 32.39
C PHE A 22 31.93 -7.46 31.87
N GLY A 23 30.99 -7.85 32.73
CA GLY A 23 29.79 -8.60 32.34
C GLY A 23 28.86 -7.83 31.41
N LEU A 24 28.66 -6.53 31.64
CA LEU A 24 27.87 -5.68 30.75
C LEU A 24 28.59 -5.46 29.41
N SER A 25 29.91 -5.25 29.44
CA SER A 25 30.74 -5.10 28.25
C SER A 25 30.74 -6.38 27.41
N THR A 26 30.89 -7.56 28.02
CA THR A 26 30.83 -8.83 27.28
C THR A 26 29.44 -9.07 26.72
N VAL A 27 28.36 -8.76 27.44
CA VAL A 27 26.99 -8.83 26.90
C VAL A 27 26.83 -7.87 25.73
N LEU A 28 27.25 -6.62 25.83
CA LEU A 28 27.15 -5.65 24.74
C LEU A 28 28.02 -6.02 23.51
N LEU A 29 29.21 -6.59 23.73
CA LEU A 29 30.14 -7.03 22.67
C LEU A 29 29.69 -8.33 21.99
N THR A 30 28.93 -9.19 22.69
CA THR A 30 28.47 -10.48 22.17
C THR A 30 27.00 -10.49 21.76
N TRP A 31 26.21 -9.50 22.19
CA TRP A 31 24.83 -9.34 21.78
C TRP A 31 24.77 -8.90 20.32
N LYS A 32 24.53 -9.88 19.46
CA LYS A 32 24.09 -9.63 18.09
C LYS A 32 22.56 -9.53 18.10
N PRO A 33 21.97 -8.47 17.53
CA PRO A 33 20.53 -8.44 17.35
C PRO A 33 20.11 -9.67 16.52
N PRO A 34 18.95 -10.27 16.82
CA PRO A 34 18.47 -11.40 16.04
C PRO A 34 18.40 -11.02 14.56
N THR A 35 19.16 -11.73 13.73
CA THR A 35 19.12 -11.54 12.29
C THR A 35 17.88 -12.22 11.75
N VAL A 36 16.83 -11.44 11.46
CA VAL A 36 15.66 -11.95 10.76
C VAL A 36 16.10 -12.36 9.35
N PRO A 37 15.99 -13.64 8.96
CA PRO A 37 16.34 -14.07 7.61
C PRO A 37 15.53 -13.26 6.60
N ARG A 38 16.23 -12.66 5.62
CA ARG A 38 15.61 -11.88 4.55
C ARG A 38 15.68 -12.68 3.26
N THR A 39 14.55 -13.23 2.85
CA THR A 39 14.45 -13.88 1.55
C THR A 39 14.08 -12.83 0.51
N LYS A 40 14.89 -12.68 -0.54
CA LYS A 40 14.52 -11.82 -1.67
C LYS A 40 13.66 -12.62 -2.64
N THR A 41 12.57 -12.03 -3.09
CA THR A 41 11.73 -12.60 -4.14
C THR A 41 11.30 -11.54 -5.13
N ARG A 42 10.93 -11.97 -6.33
CA ARG A 42 10.38 -11.11 -7.38
C ARG A 42 8.86 -11.21 -7.38
N VAL A 43 8.19 -10.09 -7.56
CA VAL A 43 6.75 -10.05 -7.74
C VAL A 43 6.42 -10.58 -9.15
N LEU A 44 5.63 -11.65 -9.24
CA LEU A 44 5.35 -12.33 -10.52
C LEU A 44 3.93 -12.04 -11.07
N SER A 45 3.10 -11.24 -10.40
CA SER A 45 1.76 -10.89 -10.90
C SER A 45 1.42 -9.42 -10.71
N GLY A 46 0.51 -8.89 -11.54
CA GLY A 46 0.06 -7.49 -11.50
C GLY A 46 -0.94 -7.16 -10.39
N SER A 47 -1.38 -8.13 -9.57
CA SER A 47 -2.49 -7.94 -8.63
C SER A 47 -2.23 -6.97 -7.46
N MET A 48 -0.98 -6.58 -7.25
CA MET A 48 -0.59 -5.60 -6.22
C MET A 48 -0.18 -4.26 -6.86
N ALA A 49 -0.27 -4.11 -8.19
CA ALA A 49 -0.01 -2.86 -8.87
C ALA A 49 -1.06 -1.80 -8.46
N PRO A 50 -0.69 -0.51 -8.40
CA PRO A 50 0.65 0.04 -8.69
C PRO A 50 1.63 -0.06 -7.51
N PHE A 51 1.20 -0.51 -6.33
CA PHE A 51 2.00 -0.54 -5.11
C PHE A 51 3.21 -1.48 -5.20
N LEU A 52 3.00 -2.69 -5.72
CA LEU A 52 4.06 -3.65 -6.06
C LEU A 52 3.78 -4.21 -7.45
N ARG A 53 4.69 -3.96 -8.40
CA ARG A 53 4.50 -4.31 -9.80
C ARG A 53 5.07 -5.68 -10.10
N GLY A 54 4.25 -6.53 -10.71
CA GLY A 54 4.72 -7.72 -11.41
C GLY A 54 5.36 -7.38 -12.76
N PRO A 55 5.57 -8.36 -13.66
CA PRO A 55 5.93 -8.09 -15.03
C PRO A 55 4.92 -7.13 -15.70
N HIS A 56 5.42 -6.07 -16.33
CA HIS A 56 4.60 -5.04 -16.95
C HIS A 56 5.30 -4.41 -18.15
N LEU A 57 4.52 -3.83 -19.06
CA LEU A 57 5.01 -2.92 -20.08
C LEU A 57 4.76 -1.49 -19.59
N LYS A 58 5.78 -0.63 -19.68
CA LYS A 58 5.67 0.78 -19.37
C LYS A 58 5.54 1.60 -20.65
N PHE A 59 4.54 2.47 -20.68
CA PHE A 59 4.25 3.38 -21.79
C PHE A 59 4.41 4.83 -21.37
N ILE A 60 4.64 5.68 -22.37
CA ILE A 60 4.44 7.13 -22.32
C ILE A 60 3.44 7.43 -23.43
N CYS A 61 2.29 8.01 -23.08
CA CYS A 61 1.26 8.25 -24.08
C CYS A 61 1.72 9.30 -25.12
N GLU A 62 1.56 9.00 -26.40
CA GLU A 62 1.94 9.89 -27.51
C GLU A 62 1.09 11.16 -27.59
N SER A 63 -0.15 11.11 -27.08
CA SER A 63 -1.06 12.26 -27.06
C SER A 63 -0.88 13.14 -25.83
N CYS A 64 -1.00 12.58 -24.62
CA CYS A 64 -1.01 13.36 -23.38
C CYS A 64 0.27 13.27 -22.56
N SER A 65 1.28 12.50 -22.99
CA SER A 65 2.53 12.24 -22.27
C SER A 65 2.39 11.58 -20.89
N PHE A 66 1.20 11.11 -20.52
CA PHE A 66 0.99 10.37 -19.27
C PHE A 66 1.73 9.04 -19.29
N SER A 67 2.49 8.74 -18.24
CA SER A 67 3.17 7.45 -18.10
C SER A 67 2.30 6.45 -17.36
N TYR A 68 2.17 5.25 -17.91
CA TYR A 68 1.33 4.21 -17.34
C TYR A 68 1.89 2.81 -17.60
N ASP A 69 1.48 1.86 -16.75
CA ASP A 69 1.90 0.47 -16.82
C ASP A 69 0.74 -0.41 -17.28
N THR A 70 1.01 -1.43 -18.09
CA THR A 70 0.02 -2.42 -18.53
C THR A 70 0.50 -3.85 -18.36
N ASP A 71 -0.44 -4.77 -18.21
CA ASP A 71 -0.15 -6.20 -18.22
C ASP A 71 0.35 -6.63 -19.63
N PRO A 72 1.52 -7.32 -19.75
CA PRO A 72 2.05 -7.77 -21.03
C PRO A 72 1.11 -8.75 -21.76
N VAL A 73 0.27 -9.50 -21.03
CA VAL A 73 -0.70 -10.45 -21.60
C VAL A 73 -1.83 -9.70 -22.31
N LEU A 74 -2.28 -8.57 -21.74
CA LEU A 74 -3.34 -7.76 -22.34
C LEU A 74 -2.86 -7.08 -23.64
N VAL A 75 -1.60 -6.66 -23.69
CA VAL A 75 -1.02 -6.04 -24.89
C VAL A 75 -0.64 -7.06 -25.94
N SER A 76 -0.12 -8.24 -25.57
CA SER A 76 0.22 -9.28 -26.55
C SER A 76 -0.97 -9.84 -27.33
N SER A 77 -2.19 -9.65 -26.81
CA SER A 77 -3.44 -9.98 -27.48
C SER A 77 -4.05 -8.82 -28.28
N GLN A 78 -3.47 -7.63 -28.23
CA GLN A 78 -3.95 -6.40 -28.87
C GLN A 78 -2.87 -5.80 -29.79
N THR A 79 -3.28 -4.92 -30.72
CA THR A 79 -2.35 -4.16 -31.56
C THR A 79 -2.10 -2.75 -31.02
N TYR A 80 -2.62 -2.42 -29.83
CA TYR A 80 -2.46 -1.12 -29.20
C TYR A 80 -2.61 -1.20 -27.67
N SER A 81 -2.20 -0.14 -27.00
CA SER A 81 -2.35 0.09 -25.56
C SER A 81 -3.15 1.37 -25.32
N ARG A 82 -4.33 1.26 -24.70
CA ARG A 82 -5.19 2.42 -24.40
C ARG A 82 -4.65 3.16 -23.18
N CYS A 83 -4.34 4.45 -23.35
CA CYS A 83 -3.95 5.32 -22.23
C CYS A 83 -5.11 5.43 -21.22
N PRO A 84 -4.90 5.13 -19.93
CA PRO A 84 -5.94 5.22 -18.93
C PRO A 84 -6.30 6.68 -18.57
N ASN A 85 -5.43 7.64 -18.88
CA ASN A 85 -5.65 9.04 -18.55
C ASN A 85 -6.53 9.77 -19.57
N CYS A 86 -6.18 9.66 -20.86
CA CYS A 86 -6.86 10.39 -21.94
C CYS A 86 -7.60 9.49 -22.95
N GLY A 87 -7.41 8.16 -22.88
CA GLY A 87 -8.06 7.22 -23.80
C GLY A 87 -7.38 7.01 -25.16
N HIS A 88 -6.28 7.71 -25.47
CA HIS A 88 -5.55 7.55 -26.73
C HIS A 88 -5.01 6.11 -26.91
N MET A 89 -4.99 5.61 -28.14
CA MET A 89 -4.49 4.27 -28.47
C MET A 89 -3.03 4.35 -28.94
N ASN A 90 -2.09 3.95 -28.09
CA ASN A 90 -0.65 3.93 -28.40
C ASN A 90 -0.27 2.62 -29.08
N GLU A 91 0.76 2.62 -29.92
CA GLU A 91 1.31 1.38 -30.49
C GLU A 91 1.91 0.47 -29.39
N THR A 92 2.19 -0.80 -29.68
CA THR A 92 2.55 -1.81 -28.65
C THR A 92 4.04 -1.83 -28.28
N ASP A 93 4.78 -0.73 -28.45
CA ASP A 93 6.23 -0.65 -28.24
C ASP A 93 6.63 -0.32 -26.79
N GLY A 94 5.81 -0.71 -25.82
CA GLY A 94 6.05 -0.49 -24.40
C GLY A 94 7.35 -1.14 -23.91
N ILE A 95 7.98 -0.52 -22.91
CA ILE A 95 9.23 -1.01 -22.32
C ILE A 95 8.92 -2.13 -21.33
N ALA A 96 9.46 -3.33 -21.58
CA ALA A 96 9.24 -4.48 -20.71
C ALA A 96 10.06 -4.41 -19.41
N HIS A 97 9.37 -4.57 -18.29
CA HIS A 97 9.92 -4.69 -16.95
C HIS A 97 9.56 -6.05 -16.35
N GLN A 98 10.52 -6.69 -15.67
CA GLN A 98 10.32 -8.02 -15.07
C GLN A 98 9.55 -7.98 -13.73
N GLY A 99 9.24 -6.79 -13.22
CA GLY A 99 8.61 -6.58 -11.91
C GLY A 99 9.59 -6.26 -10.79
N ASP A 100 9.02 -5.85 -9.66
CA ASP A 100 9.73 -5.40 -8.47
C ASP A 100 10.38 -6.58 -7.73
N VAL A 101 11.50 -6.30 -7.05
CA VAL A 101 12.17 -7.24 -6.16
C VAL A 101 12.00 -6.75 -4.72
N VAL A 102 11.41 -7.60 -3.88
CA VAL A 102 11.12 -7.29 -2.48
C VAL A 102 11.94 -8.18 -1.55
N SER A 103 12.21 -7.67 -0.34
CA SER A 103 12.77 -8.47 0.76
C SER A 103 11.65 -8.89 1.68
N LEU A 104 11.49 -10.19 1.90
CA LEU A 104 10.53 -10.77 2.82
C LEU A 104 11.15 -10.86 4.22
N PHE A 105 10.34 -10.59 5.23
CA PHE A 105 10.71 -10.70 6.63
C PHE A 105 9.83 -11.77 7.25
N GLU A 106 10.43 -12.87 7.70
CA GLU A 106 9.71 -13.90 8.45
C GLU A 106 9.59 -13.43 9.91
N GLY A 107 8.37 -13.24 10.40
CA GLY A 107 8.09 -12.82 11.76
C GLY A 107 7.13 -13.79 12.44
N ASP A 108 7.64 -14.60 13.37
CA ASP A 108 6.86 -15.63 14.07
C ASP A 108 5.88 -15.06 15.12
N SER A 109 5.76 -13.74 15.26
CA SER A 109 5.05 -13.11 16.39
C SER A 109 4.29 -11.83 16.08
N VAL A 110 4.19 -11.42 14.81
CA VAL A 110 3.42 -10.22 14.44
C VAL A 110 2.06 -10.66 13.94
N GLN A 111 1.02 -10.42 14.74
CA GLN A 111 -0.35 -10.54 14.27
C GLN A 111 -0.58 -9.45 13.20
N PRO A 112 -0.97 -9.81 11.97
CA PRO A 112 -1.20 -8.81 10.94
C PRO A 112 -2.39 -7.94 11.31
N SER A 113 -2.24 -6.64 11.07
CA SER A 113 -3.32 -5.67 11.14
C SER A 113 -4.04 -5.58 9.80
N ARG A 114 -5.26 -5.03 9.83
CA ARG A 114 -5.96 -4.72 8.57
C ARG A 114 -5.10 -3.78 7.74
N TRP A 115 -5.10 -4.01 6.43
CA TRP A 115 -4.31 -3.31 5.43
C TRP A 115 -2.82 -3.60 5.44
N ASP A 116 -2.29 -4.46 6.31
CA ASP A 116 -0.91 -4.90 6.20
C ASP A 116 -0.67 -5.62 4.87
N VAL A 117 0.52 -5.41 4.30
CA VAL A 117 1.00 -6.17 3.15
C VAL A 117 1.78 -7.37 3.66
N ILE A 118 1.27 -8.56 3.37
CA ILE A 118 1.83 -9.83 3.83
C ILE A 118 2.27 -10.69 2.66
N ALA A 119 3.28 -11.52 2.90
CA ALA A 119 3.66 -12.60 2.01
C ALA A 119 3.32 -13.94 2.67
N PHE A 120 2.70 -14.85 1.93
CA PHE A 120 2.39 -16.20 2.43
C PHE A 120 2.61 -17.24 1.34
N ARG A 121 2.95 -18.46 1.76
CA ARG A 121 3.05 -19.61 0.86
C ARG A 121 1.64 -20.07 0.46
N ARG A 122 1.41 -20.19 -0.83
CA ARG A 122 0.14 -20.68 -1.39
C ARG A 122 0.04 -22.20 -1.22
N ASN A 123 -1.19 -22.71 -1.30
CA ASN A 123 -1.42 -24.15 -1.39
C ASN A 123 -0.76 -24.71 -2.66
N PRO A 124 0.20 -25.65 -2.55
CA PRO A 124 0.91 -26.23 -3.69
C PRO A 124 0.00 -26.78 -4.80
N ASP A 125 -1.13 -27.38 -4.43
CA ASP A 125 -2.08 -27.99 -5.38
C ASP A 125 -2.79 -26.94 -6.27
N ARG A 126 -2.69 -25.65 -5.90
CA ARG A 126 -3.27 -24.52 -6.63
C ARG A 126 -2.24 -23.65 -7.34
N ILE A 127 -0.98 -24.08 -7.40
CA ILE A 127 0.09 -23.39 -8.12
C ILE A 127 0.19 -24.01 -9.51
N GLN A 128 -0.02 -23.19 -10.55
CA GLN A 128 0.18 -23.61 -11.93
C GLN A 128 1.67 -23.47 -12.31
N GLU A 129 2.09 -24.18 -13.35
CA GLU A 129 3.45 -24.07 -13.88
C GLU A 129 3.76 -22.60 -14.24
N GLY A 130 4.87 -22.08 -13.72
CA GLY A 130 5.28 -20.68 -13.91
C GLY A 130 4.76 -19.68 -12.88
N GLU A 131 3.88 -20.08 -11.96
CA GLU A 131 3.44 -19.23 -10.84
C GLU A 131 4.39 -19.32 -9.63
N SER A 132 4.49 -18.23 -8.84
CA SER A 132 5.21 -18.26 -7.56
C SER A 132 4.42 -19.04 -6.50
N ASP A 133 5.16 -19.78 -5.68
CA ASP A 133 4.68 -20.38 -4.43
C ASP A 133 4.40 -19.35 -3.34
N VAL A 134 4.87 -18.11 -3.49
CA VAL A 134 4.61 -16.99 -2.60
C VAL A 134 3.60 -16.04 -3.23
N ALA A 135 2.52 -15.77 -2.51
CA ALA A 135 1.61 -14.66 -2.81
C ALA A 135 1.92 -13.48 -1.89
N ILE A 136 1.90 -12.27 -2.46
CA ILE A 136 1.91 -11.03 -1.70
C ILE A 136 0.52 -10.40 -1.83
N LYS A 137 -0.14 -10.15 -0.72
CA LYS A 137 -1.50 -9.59 -0.66
C LYS A 137 -1.64 -8.62 0.49
N ARG A 138 -2.70 -7.81 0.43
CA ARG A 138 -3.11 -6.97 1.53
C ARG A 138 -4.15 -7.68 2.40
N VAL A 139 -4.02 -7.56 3.70
CA VAL A 139 -5.01 -8.09 4.66
C VAL A 139 -6.25 -7.22 4.64
N VAL A 140 -7.41 -7.83 4.36
CA VAL A 140 -8.70 -7.13 4.36
C VAL A 140 -9.58 -7.57 5.53
N GLY A 141 -9.63 -8.87 5.82
CA GLY A 141 -10.38 -9.44 6.94
C GLY A 141 -9.44 -10.06 7.98
N LEU A 142 -9.85 -10.00 9.24
CA LEU A 142 -9.16 -10.61 10.37
C LEU A 142 -9.91 -11.87 10.86
N PRO A 143 -9.25 -12.76 11.62
CA PRO A 143 -9.89 -13.95 12.15
C PRO A 143 -11.16 -13.61 12.94
N GLY A 144 -12.26 -14.29 12.63
CA GLY A 144 -13.56 -14.10 13.27
C GLY A 144 -14.49 -13.10 12.57
N GLU A 145 -14.03 -12.41 11.52
CA GLU A 145 -14.85 -11.46 10.77
C GLU A 145 -15.53 -12.10 9.55
N THR A 146 -16.75 -11.66 9.23
CA THR A 146 -17.30 -11.80 7.87
C THR A 146 -16.87 -10.62 7.02
N VAL A 147 -16.56 -10.86 5.75
CA VAL A 147 -16.13 -9.82 4.79
C VAL A 147 -17.02 -9.90 3.56
N ALA A 148 -17.62 -8.77 3.19
CA ALA A 148 -18.40 -8.64 1.97
C ALA A 148 -18.02 -7.38 1.19
N PHE A 149 -18.12 -7.44 -0.13
CA PHE A 149 -17.99 -6.30 -1.02
C PHE A 149 -19.29 -6.13 -1.79
N GLU A 150 -19.98 -5.01 -1.58
CA GLU A 150 -21.29 -4.75 -2.18
C GLU A 150 -21.36 -3.31 -2.67
N GLY A 151 -21.68 -3.11 -3.95
CA GLY A 151 -21.75 -1.76 -4.55
C GLY A 151 -20.43 -1.00 -4.55
N GLY A 152 -19.28 -1.68 -4.42
CA GLY A 152 -17.96 -1.06 -4.27
C GLY A 152 -17.57 -0.73 -2.82
N GLU A 153 -18.49 -0.95 -1.87
CA GLU A 153 -18.25 -0.74 -0.45
C GLU A 153 -17.77 -2.01 0.25
N LEU A 154 -17.00 -1.84 1.33
CA LEU A 154 -16.54 -2.93 2.18
C LEU A 154 -17.44 -3.04 3.40
N TYR A 155 -17.95 -4.24 3.67
CA TYR A 155 -18.69 -4.58 4.88
C TYR A 155 -17.91 -5.59 5.72
N LEU A 156 -17.86 -5.36 7.03
CA LEU A 156 -17.29 -6.27 8.01
C LEU A 156 -18.35 -6.58 9.05
N ASN A 157 -18.65 -7.86 9.29
CA ASN A 157 -19.71 -8.27 10.21
C ASN A 157 -21.06 -7.59 9.91
N ASP A 158 -21.39 -7.48 8.62
CA ASP A 158 -22.58 -6.82 8.08
C ASP A 158 -22.66 -5.30 8.35
N GLU A 159 -21.57 -4.67 8.81
CA GLU A 159 -21.46 -3.23 9.03
C GLU A 159 -20.56 -2.58 7.97
N LEU A 160 -20.98 -1.41 7.46
CA LEU A 160 -20.18 -0.63 6.50
C LEU A 160 -18.86 -0.19 7.13
N TYR A 161 -17.74 -0.60 6.52
CA TYR A 161 -16.41 -0.17 6.92
C TYR A 161 -16.03 1.16 6.24
N GLN A 162 -16.19 2.26 6.98
CA GLN A 162 -15.70 3.57 6.55
C GLN A 162 -14.22 3.71 6.87
N LYS A 163 -13.41 3.83 5.81
CA LYS A 163 -11.97 4.09 5.92
C LYS A 163 -11.75 5.48 6.52
N ASP A 164 -10.78 5.61 7.41
CA ASP A 164 -10.28 6.93 7.75
C ASP A 164 -9.50 7.56 6.59
N PHE A 165 -9.16 8.85 6.69
CA PHE A 165 -8.43 9.52 5.62
C PHE A 165 -7.06 8.88 5.34
N GLY A 166 -6.34 8.41 6.36
CA GLY A 166 -5.03 7.78 6.21
C GLY A 166 -5.12 6.45 5.46
N GLU A 167 -6.09 5.62 5.81
CA GLU A 167 -6.42 4.38 5.09
C GLU A 167 -6.85 4.67 3.66
N PHE A 168 -7.73 5.64 3.47
CA PHE A 168 -8.20 6.06 2.14
C PHE A 168 -7.02 6.49 1.25
N PHE A 169 -6.15 7.39 1.73
CA PHE A 169 -4.99 7.83 0.97
C PHE A 169 -4.02 6.67 0.67
N THR A 170 -3.78 5.79 1.64
CA THR A 170 -2.90 4.62 1.47
C THR A 170 -3.41 3.64 0.42
N LEU A 171 -4.72 3.53 0.26
CA LEU A 171 -5.38 2.61 -0.67
C LEU A 171 -5.79 3.27 -1.99
N SER A 172 -5.69 4.59 -2.10
CA SER A 172 -6.06 5.32 -3.29
C SER A 172 -5.16 4.96 -4.48
N THR A 173 -5.76 4.97 -5.68
CA THR A 173 -5.02 4.87 -6.93
C THR A 173 -5.32 6.11 -7.77
N LEU A 174 -4.30 6.62 -8.45
CA LEU A 174 -4.50 7.67 -9.44
C LEU A 174 -5.33 7.09 -10.59
N VAL A 175 -6.48 7.71 -10.86
CA VAL A 175 -7.37 7.35 -11.99
C VAL A 175 -7.17 8.30 -13.15
N HIS A 176 -7.03 9.60 -12.84
CA HIS A 176 -6.85 10.66 -13.83
C HIS A 176 -5.98 11.77 -13.23
N ASP A 177 -5.13 12.34 -14.07
CA ASP A 177 -4.28 13.48 -13.77
C ASP A 177 -4.54 14.57 -14.82
N SER A 178 -5.14 15.66 -14.35
CA SER A 178 -5.54 16.80 -15.18
C SER A 178 -4.37 17.63 -15.68
N ASP A 179 -3.16 17.42 -15.16
CA ASP A 179 -1.95 18.03 -15.71
C ASP A 179 -1.53 17.37 -17.04
N PHE A 180 -2.04 16.18 -17.35
CA PHE A 180 -1.73 15.42 -18.58
C PHE A 180 -2.90 15.44 -19.56
N LYS A 181 -3.17 16.61 -20.13
CA LYS A 181 -4.20 16.81 -21.16
C LYS A 181 -3.76 16.27 -22.52
N PRO A 182 -4.69 15.77 -23.36
CA PRO A 182 -4.40 15.46 -24.76
C PRO A 182 -3.75 16.65 -25.49
N SER A 183 -2.91 16.37 -26.48
CA SER A 183 -2.30 17.42 -27.31
C SER A 183 -3.31 18.22 -28.14
N ASP A 184 -4.48 17.65 -28.42
CA ASP A 184 -5.62 18.25 -29.11
C ASP A 184 -6.70 18.77 -28.15
N PHE A 185 -6.39 18.91 -26.86
CA PHE A 185 -7.32 19.42 -25.86
C PHE A 185 -7.80 20.84 -26.19
N ASP A 186 -9.11 21.02 -26.29
CA ASP A 186 -9.73 22.34 -26.37
C ASP A 186 -9.97 22.87 -24.94
N PRO A 187 -9.42 24.03 -24.55
CA PRO A 187 -9.75 24.66 -23.27
C PRO A 187 -11.25 24.90 -23.04
N ALA A 188 -12.06 24.97 -24.11
CA ALA A 188 -13.50 25.02 -24.00
C ALA A 188 -14.11 23.75 -23.38
N ASP A 189 -13.48 22.59 -23.55
CA ASP A 189 -13.92 21.31 -22.94
C ASP A 189 -13.66 21.28 -21.42
N GLU A 190 -12.77 22.13 -20.90
CA GLU A 190 -12.51 22.24 -19.46
C GLU A 190 -13.63 22.97 -18.71
N GLN A 191 -14.46 23.73 -19.43
CA GLN A 191 -15.37 24.72 -18.87
C GLN A 191 -16.85 24.37 -19.06
N GLU A 192 -17.21 23.09 -19.04
CA GLU A 192 -18.62 22.73 -18.85
C GLU A 192 -19.01 22.94 -17.38
N TYR A 193 -19.06 24.21 -16.96
CA TYR A 193 -19.79 24.59 -15.76
C TYR A 193 -21.26 24.38 -16.05
N VAL A 194 -21.81 23.26 -15.57
CA VAL A 194 -23.25 23.13 -15.47
C VAL A 194 -23.70 24.11 -14.38
N GLU A 195 -24.39 25.18 -14.77
CA GLU A 195 -25.06 26.03 -13.77
C GLU A 195 -26.00 25.12 -12.99
N ALA A 196 -25.74 24.98 -11.69
CA ALA A 196 -26.64 24.24 -10.83
C ALA A 196 -28.04 24.85 -10.96
N PRO A 197 -29.08 24.06 -11.23
CA PRO A 197 -30.43 24.57 -11.34
C PRO A 197 -30.77 25.37 -10.08
N ALA A 198 -31.46 26.49 -10.26
CA ALA A 198 -31.85 27.35 -9.16
C ALA A 198 -32.58 26.55 -8.07
N GLY A 199 -31.98 26.51 -6.88
CA GLY A 199 -32.51 25.76 -5.74
C GLY A 199 -32.11 26.38 -4.42
N GLN A 200 -32.79 25.97 -3.36
CA GLN A 200 -32.56 26.50 -2.02
C GLN A 200 -32.14 25.37 -1.08
N TYR A 201 -31.04 25.61 -0.37
CA TYR A 201 -30.63 24.77 0.76
C TYR A 201 -31.39 25.22 2.00
N ASN A 202 -32.24 24.35 2.52
CA ASN A 202 -32.93 24.55 3.78
C ASN A 202 -32.24 23.72 4.86
N LYS A 203 -31.92 24.35 6.00
CA LYS A 203 -31.39 23.66 7.17
C LYS A 203 -32.52 23.39 8.17
N GLN A 204 -32.71 22.12 8.55
CA GLN A 204 -33.58 21.73 9.65
C GLN A 204 -32.77 20.93 10.68
N GLY A 205 -32.47 21.55 11.83
CA GLY A 205 -31.56 20.98 12.81
C GLY A 205 -30.13 20.87 12.26
N SER A 206 -29.56 19.67 12.28
CA SER A 206 -28.25 19.35 11.69
C SER A 206 -28.32 18.98 10.20
N ASN A 207 -29.53 18.81 9.65
CA ASN A 207 -29.71 18.28 8.30
C ASN A 207 -29.89 19.41 7.29
N TRP A 208 -29.31 19.23 6.11
CA TRP A 208 -29.50 20.09 4.95
C TRP A 208 -30.36 19.38 3.93
N THR A 209 -31.37 20.07 3.40
CA THR A 209 -32.24 19.59 2.32
C THR A 209 -32.19 20.55 1.17
N PHE A 210 -31.95 20.06 -0.05
CA PHE A 210 -32.01 20.85 -1.27
C PHE A 210 -33.41 20.75 -1.89
N GLN A 211 -34.06 21.88 -2.16
CA GLN A 211 -35.36 21.94 -2.84
C GLN A 211 -35.18 22.43 -4.28
N ASN A 212 -35.97 21.86 -5.21
CA ASN A 212 -35.91 22.04 -6.68
C ASN A 212 -34.70 21.40 -7.38
N SER A 213 -34.42 20.11 -7.12
CA SER A 213 -33.48 19.34 -7.94
C SER A 213 -34.11 18.99 -9.30
N GLN A 214 -33.98 19.87 -10.27
CA GLN A 214 -34.20 19.54 -11.69
C GLN A 214 -33.08 18.65 -12.26
N TRP A 215 -32.14 18.18 -11.43
CA TRP A 215 -31.15 17.19 -11.80
C TRP A 215 -31.84 15.89 -12.21
N THR A 216 -31.91 15.62 -13.51
CA THR A 216 -32.16 14.29 -14.05
C THR A 216 -30.80 13.61 -14.17
N CYS A 217 -30.62 12.50 -13.43
CA CYS A 217 -29.48 11.60 -13.61
C CYS A 217 -29.51 10.94 -14.99
#